data_AF-A0AAU2HRX0-F1
#
_entry.id   AF-A0AAU2HRX0-F1
#
_cell.length_a   1.000
_cell.length_b   1.000
_cell.length_c   1.000
_cell.angle_alpha   90.00
_cell.angle_beta   90.00
_cell.angle_gamma   90.00
#
_symmetry.space_group_name_H-M   'P 1'
#
loop_
_entity.id
_entity.type
_entity.pdbx_description
1 polymer ?
#
loop_
_entity_poly.entity_id
_entity_poly.type
_entity_poly.pdbx_seq_one_letter_code
_entity_poly.pdbx_strand_id
1 'polypeptide(L)'
;MLGLTGSCLDMEEISRRLGSATSGLAASRVMQYLRRTPWWTVMQNVMTLLAEQLDAQPAPIDYERRRHLDYSSLLPPQEWDDICRRTAQFRGRERRIHAARSHLFERIGGLPAELMPSETTVTEADTRKWISEFTTQLTSDLATELDHTAKAFLNRHRIHDEPLTWQPDTTFLKGLELPGTNPDAVSIGTLHELIRRPRTTVTQAAKLLGTSNDAVKHLLAEHPPPPRPITPGKAWATGHISAVARTQLPESELRRLYIDERLSIRDISQATGISVRGVTSLAREYDIVLRPTGRTTRAKPITKEWLHEQYTVHRRPLADLARETGMSPTSMARWARHHQIPTRRGGAGHNPALRALADGVTAPPLLRSALERRGGREHLRNFAAAASYPTLGAAADALNVKWFNLVGQINRLERDLGGPLLERAVRGRPMRLTALGRRAKRAINKAFPDQVASQTPASKSRGKPTGG
;
A
#
# COMPACT_ATOMS: atom_id res chain seq x y z
N MET A 1 5.15 -46.22 -14.61
CA MET A 1 4.43 -46.58 -15.85
C MET A 1 5.40 -46.67 -17.03
N LEU A 2 5.97 -45.57 -17.52
CA LEU A 2 6.94 -45.58 -18.64
C LEU A 2 8.14 -46.51 -18.41
N GLY A 3 8.77 -46.46 -17.23
CA GLY A 3 9.88 -47.36 -16.92
C GLY A 3 9.51 -48.85 -16.88
N LEU A 4 8.21 -49.19 -16.84
CA LEU A 4 7.69 -50.57 -16.85
C LEU A 4 7.24 -51.02 -18.25
N THR A 5 6.96 -50.09 -19.16
CA THR A 5 6.56 -50.42 -20.54
C THR A 5 7.81 -50.84 -21.32
N GLY A 6 7.84 -52.08 -21.81
CA GLY A 6 8.97 -52.61 -22.60
C GLY A 6 10.22 -52.98 -21.78
N SER A 7 10.17 -52.91 -20.45
CA SER A 7 11.32 -53.13 -19.57
C SER A 7 11.17 -54.41 -18.74
N CYS A 8 12.28 -55.15 -18.55
CA CYS A 8 12.34 -56.28 -17.62
C CYS A 8 12.62 -55.86 -16.16
N LEU A 9 12.76 -54.57 -15.88
CA LEU A 9 13.05 -54.06 -14.54
C LEU A 9 11.81 -54.20 -13.64
N ASP A 10 12.02 -54.63 -12.40
CA ASP A 10 10.94 -54.67 -11.42
C ASP A 10 10.56 -53.27 -10.91
N MET A 11 9.43 -53.17 -10.21
CA MET A 11 8.94 -51.90 -9.68
C MET A 11 9.85 -51.27 -8.61
N GLU A 12 10.60 -52.06 -7.86
CA GLU A 12 11.51 -51.61 -6.81
C GLU A 12 12.79 -50.99 -7.42
N GLU A 13 13.34 -51.60 -8.46
CA GLU A 13 14.43 -51.04 -9.26
C GLU A 13 14.03 -49.72 -9.93
N ILE A 14 12.84 -49.65 -10.54
CA ILE A 14 12.35 -48.41 -11.16
C ILE A 14 12.10 -47.34 -10.10
N SER A 15 11.55 -47.71 -8.94
CA SER A 15 11.35 -46.75 -7.84
C SER A 15 12.68 -46.23 -7.31
N ARG A 16 13.71 -47.08 -7.18
CA ARG A 16 15.06 -46.66 -6.80
C ARG A 16 15.67 -45.69 -7.80
N ARG A 17 15.50 -45.91 -9.11
CA ARG A 17 15.97 -44.97 -10.16
C ARG A 17 15.21 -43.64 -10.16
N LEU A 18 13.93 -43.65 -9.76
CA LEU A 18 13.15 -42.44 -9.54
C LEU A 18 13.49 -41.77 -8.19
N GLY A 19 14.34 -42.39 -7.37
CA GLY A 19 14.79 -41.87 -6.08
C GLY A 19 13.64 -41.73 -5.07
N SER A 20 13.68 -40.67 -4.27
CA SER A 20 12.65 -40.36 -3.27
C SER A 20 11.35 -39.81 -3.85
N ALA A 21 11.22 -39.67 -5.18
CA ALA A 21 10.02 -39.14 -5.81
C ALA A 21 8.81 -40.08 -5.70
N THR A 22 9.04 -41.38 -5.53
CA THR A 22 7.98 -42.37 -5.33
C THR A 22 8.52 -43.61 -4.61
N SER A 23 7.62 -44.46 -4.11
CA SER A 23 7.99 -45.75 -3.54
C SER A 23 7.36 -46.89 -4.33
N GLY A 24 7.98 -48.07 -4.32
CA GLY A 24 7.45 -49.25 -5.00
C GLY A 24 6.01 -49.59 -4.55
N LEU A 25 5.71 -49.39 -3.26
CA LEU A 25 4.37 -49.60 -2.72
C LEU A 25 3.35 -48.58 -3.24
N ALA A 26 3.72 -47.29 -3.29
CA ALA A 26 2.85 -46.25 -3.85
C ALA A 26 2.61 -46.47 -5.35
N ALA A 27 3.67 -46.75 -6.11
CA ALA A 27 3.57 -47.07 -7.53
C ALA A 27 2.69 -48.30 -7.78
N SER A 28 2.83 -49.35 -6.98
CA SER A 28 1.99 -50.57 -7.05
C SER A 28 0.51 -50.27 -6.81
N ARG A 29 0.17 -49.47 -5.80
CA ARG A 29 -1.22 -49.08 -5.52
C ARG A 29 -1.84 -48.29 -6.68
N VAL A 30 -1.12 -47.32 -7.24
CA VAL A 30 -1.58 -46.55 -8.39
C VAL A 30 -1.76 -47.46 -9.61
N MET A 31 -0.83 -48.40 -9.85
CA MET A 31 -0.95 -49.39 -10.92
C MET A 31 -2.19 -50.26 -10.76
N GLN A 32 -2.43 -50.80 -9.57
CA GLN A 32 -3.62 -51.62 -9.29
C GLN A 32 -4.91 -50.84 -9.50
N TYR A 33 -4.92 -49.56 -9.15
CA TYR A 33 -6.06 -48.68 -9.41
C TYR A 33 -6.27 -48.48 -10.91
N LEU A 34 -5.24 -48.11 -11.66
CA LEU A 34 -5.32 -47.89 -13.11
C LEU A 34 -5.79 -49.13 -13.86
N ARG A 35 -5.32 -50.33 -13.48
CA ARG A 35 -5.74 -51.61 -14.08
C ARG A 35 -7.23 -51.92 -13.92
N ARG A 36 -7.89 -51.33 -12.92
CA ARG A 36 -9.34 -51.49 -12.70
C ARG A 36 -10.16 -50.48 -13.49
N THR A 37 -9.53 -49.51 -14.15
CA THR A 37 -10.24 -48.51 -14.95
C THR A 37 -10.46 -48.98 -16.39
N PRO A 38 -11.56 -48.57 -17.06
CA PRO A 38 -11.77 -48.86 -18.47
C PRO A 38 -10.68 -48.29 -19.39
N TRP A 39 -9.94 -47.29 -18.91
CA TRP A 39 -8.91 -46.56 -19.64
C TRP A 39 -7.54 -47.25 -19.65
N TRP A 40 -7.40 -48.41 -18.99
CA TRP A 40 -6.12 -49.10 -18.82
C TRP A 40 -5.43 -49.36 -20.17
N THR A 41 -6.14 -49.96 -21.12
CA THR A 41 -5.59 -50.30 -22.45
C THR A 41 -5.14 -49.05 -23.20
N VAL A 42 -5.94 -47.98 -23.18
CA VAL A 42 -5.60 -46.72 -23.84
C VAL A 42 -4.36 -46.10 -23.20
N MET A 43 -4.29 -46.09 -21.86
CA MET A 43 -3.13 -45.58 -21.14
C MET A 43 -1.86 -46.40 -21.43
N GLN A 44 -1.95 -47.72 -21.54
CA GLN A 44 -0.82 -48.56 -21.94
C GLN A 44 -0.33 -48.22 -23.35
N ASN A 45 -1.25 -48.05 -24.30
CA ASN A 45 -0.91 -47.68 -25.67
C ASN A 45 -0.21 -46.32 -25.72
N VAL A 46 -0.74 -45.32 -25.01
CA VAL A 46 -0.10 -43.99 -24.90
C VAL A 46 1.31 -44.10 -24.33
N MET A 47 1.50 -44.86 -23.25
CA MET A 47 2.83 -45.00 -22.64
C MET A 47 3.80 -45.77 -23.53
N THR A 48 3.32 -46.69 -24.35
CA THR A 48 4.13 -47.41 -25.35
C THR A 48 4.56 -46.48 -26.48
N LEU A 49 3.61 -45.74 -27.08
CA LEU A 49 3.90 -44.74 -28.11
C LEU A 49 4.89 -43.68 -27.62
N LEU A 50 4.72 -43.25 -26.36
CA LEU A 50 5.63 -42.29 -25.76
C LEU A 50 7.03 -42.87 -25.51
N ALA A 51 7.14 -44.15 -25.12
CA ALA A 51 8.42 -44.82 -25.00
C ALA A 51 9.13 -44.92 -26.37
N GLU A 52 8.41 -45.35 -27.41
CA GLU A 52 8.93 -45.42 -28.77
C GLU A 52 9.41 -44.06 -29.28
N GLN A 53 8.66 -42.99 -28.97
CA GLN A 53 9.06 -41.63 -29.32
C GLN A 53 10.34 -41.18 -28.59
N LEU A 54 10.47 -41.49 -27.30
CA LEU A 54 11.66 -41.16 -26.51
C LEU A 54 12.89 -41.96 -26.95
N ASP A 55 12.70 -43.22 -27.38
CA ASP A 55 13.77 -44.05 -27.94
C ASP A 55 14.23 -43.51 -29.31
N ALA A 56 13.30 -43.02 -30.13
CA ALA A 56 13.61 -42.43 -31.43
C ALA A 56 14.21 -41.02 -31.32
N GLN A 57 13.75 -40.22 -30.35
CA GLN A 57 14.18 -38.84 -30.11
C GLN A 57 14.39 -38.62 -28.61
N PRO A 58 15.61 -38.88 -28.10
CA PRO A 58 15.92 -38.72 -26.69
C PRO A 58 15.70 -37.29 -26.20
N ALA A 59 15.38 -37.16 -24.91
CA ALA A 59 15.23 -35.86 -24.27
C ALA A 59 16.54 -35.06 -24.36
N PRO A 60 16.50 -33.75 -24.69
CA PRO A 60 17.67 -32.88 -24.71
C PRO A 60 18.18 -32.54 -23.30
N ILE A 61 17.45 -32.94 -22.25
CA ILE A 61 17.80 -32.69 -20.85
C ILE A 61 18.25 -34.00 -20.21
N ASP A 62 19.44 -33.99 -19.60
CA ASP A 62 19.85 -35.05 -18.68
C ASP A 62 19.21 -34.82 -17.29
N TYR A 63 18.00 -35.35 -17.12
CA TYR A 63 17.27 -35.25 -15.86
C TYR A 63 17.94 -36.05 -14.73
N GLU A 64 18.69 -37.11 -15.02
CA GLU A 64 19.42 -37.84 -13.98
C GLU A 64 20.48 -36.94 -13.35
N ARG A 65 21.25 -36.25 -14.18
CA ARG A 65 22.22 -35.24 -13.72
C ARG A 65 21.54 -34.11 -12.96
N ARG A 66 20.43 -33.56 -13.47
CA ARG A 66 19.73 -32.43 -12.81
C ARG A 66 19.20 -32.78 -11.43
N ARG A 67 18.69 -34.00 -11.24
CA ARG A 67 18.19 -34.48 -9.94
C ARG A 67 19.25 -34.55 -8.85
N HIS A 68 20.53 -34.65 -9.23
CA HIS A 68 21.66 -34.73 -8.30
C HIS A 68 22.37 -33.38 -8.08
N LEU A 69 21.84 -32.28 -8.63
CA LEU A 69 22.39 -30.95 -8.38
C LEU A 69 22.16 -30.48 -6.94
N ASP A 70 23.07 -29.64 -6.45
CA ASP A 70 22.89 -28.97 -5.17
C ASP A 70 21.99 -27.73 -5.32
N TYR A 71 20.73 -27.91 -4.91
CA TYR A 71 19.72 -26.86 -4.94
C TYR A 71 19.75 -25.91 -3.74
N SER A 72 20.68 -26.06 -2.79
CA SER A 72 20.80 -25.15 -1.63
C SER A 72 21.02 -23.68 -2.05
N SER A 73 21.69 -23.47 -3.18
CA SER A 73 21.97 -22.16 -3.77
C SER A 73 20.90 -21.65 -4.74
N LEU A 74 19.79 -22.39 -4.92
CA LEU A 74 18.70 -22.01 -5.81
C LEU A 74 17.92 -20.83 -5.21
N LEU A 75 17.90 -19.71 -5.95
CA LEU A 75 17.19 -18.47 -5.58
C LEU A 75 17.49 -18.01 -4.14
N PRO A 76 18.68 -17.44 -3.86
CA PRO A 76 19.03 -16.89 -2.55
C PRO A 76 18.06 -15.76 -2.11
N PRO A 77 17.92 -15.50 -0.79
CA PRO A 77 16.97 -14.49 -0.29
C PRO A 77 17.19 -13.09 -0.86
N GLN A 78 18.44 -12.70 -1.11
CA GLN A 78 18.78 -11.42 -1.72
C GLN A 78 18.28 -11.34 -3.17
N GLU A 79 18.52 -12.37 -3.98
CA GLU A 79 18.05 -12.43 -5.37
C GLU A 79 16.52 -12.41 -5.44
N TRP A 80 15.83 -13.08 -4.51
CA TRP A 80 14.37 -13.00 -4.39
C TRP A 80 13.88 -11.59 -4.04
N ASP A 81 14.52 -10.91 -3.08
CA ASP A 81 14.20 -9.53 -2.73
C ASP A 81 14.41 -8.59 -3.94
N ASP A 82 15.42 -8.85 -4.76
CA ASP A 82 15.71 -8.09 -5.99
C ASP A 82 14.64 -8.30 -7.07
N ILE A 83 14.23 -9.55 -7.30
CA ILE A 83 13.16 -9.90 -8.24
C ILE A 83 11.84 -9.26 -7.79
N CYS A 84 11.51 -9.38 -6.50
CA CYS A 84 10.33 -8.74 -5.91
C CYS A 84 10.38 -7.21 -6.07
N ARG A 85 11.57 -6.61 -5.90
CA ARG A 85 11.80 -5.18 -6.13
C ARG A 85 11.66 -4.79 -7.59
N ARG A 86 12.02 -5.64 -8.57
CA ARG A 86 11.91 -5.38 -10.01
C ARG A 86 10.48 -5.56 -10.54
N THR A 87 9.82 -6.64 -10.14
CA THR A 87 8.46 -7.03 -10.56
C THR A 87 7.36 -6.34 -9.75
N ALA A 88 7.74 -5.63 -8.69
CA ALA A 88 6.85 -4.97 -7.74
C ALA A 88 5.72 -5.87 -7.22
N GLN A 89 6.08 -7.11 -6.92
CA GLN A 89 5.21 -8.04 -6.20
C GLN A 89 5.59 -8.05 -4.71
N PHE A 90 4.57 -7.99 -3.85
CA PHE A 90 4.73 -7.76 -2.41
C PHE A 90 5.44 -8.90 -1.64
N ARG A 91 6.12 -8.48 -0.56
CA ARG A 91 6.89 -9.28 0.39
C ARG A 91 6.01 -10.17 1.28
N GLY A 92 6.09 -11.49 1.06
CA GLY A 92 5.76 -12.53 2.03
C GLY A 92 6.99 -13.42 2.17
N ARG A 93 8.00 -12.92 2.90
CA ARG A 93 9.41 -13.25 2.68
C ARG A 93 9.70 -14.75 2.64
N GLU A 94 9.36 -15.50 3.67
CA GLU A 94 9.77 -16.91 3.79
C GLU A 94 8.85 -17.88 3.04
N ARG A 95 7.54 -17.74 3.20
CA ARG A 95 6.57 -18.63 2.53
C ARG A 95 6.65 -18.55 1.02
N ARG A 96 6.76 -17.33 0.47
CA ARG A 96 6.79 -17.13 -0.98
C ARG A 96 8.14 -17.49 -1.60
N ILE A 97 9.26 -17.21 -0.92
CA ILE A 97 10.56 -17.65 -1.44
C ILE A 97 10.62 -19.17 -1.46
N HIS A 98 10.10 -19.85 -0.43
CA HIS A 98 10.00 -21.31 -0.43
C HIS A 98 9.15 -21.80 -1.60
N ALA A 99 7.94 -21.26 -1.79
CA ALA A 99 7.09 -21.64 -2.93
C ALA A 99 7.75 -21.37 -4.29
N ALA A 100 8.47 -20.26 -4.45
CA ALA A 100 9.21 -19.93 -5.66
C ALA A 100 10.38 -20.89 -5.90
N ARG A 101 11.16 -21.22 -4.86
CA ARG A 101 12.23 -22.23 -4.91
C ARG A 101 11.70 -23.59 -5.27
N SER A 102 10.63 -24.04 -4.62
CA SER A 102 9.99 -25.32 -4.89
C SER A 102 9.44 -25.40 -6.31
N HIS A 103 8.83 -24.31 -6.81
CA HIS A 103 8.39 -24.23 -8.20
C HIS A 103 9.57 -24.31 -9.19
N LEU A 104 10.67 -23.60 -8.91
CA LEU A 104 11.89 -23.70 -9.73
C LEU A 104 12.53 -25.08 -9.66
N PHE A 105 12.52 -25.72 -8.49
CA PHE A 105 13.03 -27.07 -8.31
C PHE A 105 12.27 -28.10 -9.14
N GLU A 106 10.94 -28.06 -9.11
CA GLU A 106 10.09 -28.90 -9.97
C GLU A 106 10.43 -28.70 -11.45
N ARG A 107 10.58 -27.44 -11.88
CA ARG A 107 10.86 -27.12 -13.28
C ARG A 107 12.28 -27.51 -13.73
N ILE A 108 13.29 -27.32 -12.89
CA ILE A 108 14.67 -27.64 -13.26
C ILE A 108 14.92 -29.14 -13.17
N GLY A 109 14.57 -29.77 -12.05
CA GLY A 109 14.94 -31.15 -11.71
C GLY A 109 13.91 -32.21 -12.09
N GLY A 110 12.66 -31.82 -12.35
CA GLY A 110 11.56 -32.75 -12.58
C GLY A 110 11.23 -33.61 -11.34
N LEU A 111 11.61 -33.15 -10.14
CA LEU A 111 11.32 -33.81 -8.86
C LEU A 111 10.13 -33.13 -8.18
N PRO A 112 9.33 -33.88 -7.39
CA PRO A 112 8.26 -33.29 -6.58
C PRO A 112 8.80 -32.21 -5.64
N ALA A 113 8.10 -31.08 -5.54
CA ALA A 113 8.51 -29.97 -4.69
C ALA A 113 8.72 -30.33 -3.21
N GLU A 114 8.07 -31.38 -2.72
CA GLU A 114 8.21 -31.89 -1.35
C GLU A 114 9.64 -32.32 -1.02
N LEU A 115 10.43 -32.68 -2.04
CA LEU A 115 11.82 -33.10 -1.87
C LEU A 115 12.80 -31.91 -1.78
N MET A 116 12.31 -30.68 -1.97
CA MET A 116 13.15 -29.49 -1.87
C MET A 116 13.65 -29.32 -0.42
N PRO A 117 14.98 -29.28 -0.19
CA PRO A 117 15.52 -28.98 1.13
C PRO A 117 14.94 -27.69 1.71
N SER A 118 14.28 -27.81 2.86
CA SER A 118 13.73 -26.68 3.59
C SER A 118 14.53 -26.46 4.88
N GLU A 119 14.92 -25.21 5.15
CA GLU A 119 15.59 -24.81 6.40
C GLU A 119 14.60 -24.77 7.58
N THR A 120 13.31 -24.86 7.30
CA THR A 120 12.20 -24.73 8.26
C THR A 120 11.38 -26.01 8.26
N THR A 121 10.74 -26.35 9.39
CA THR A 121 9.78 -27.46 9.47
C THR A 121 8.51 -27.14 8.67
N VAL A 122 8.57 -27.34 7.36
CA VAL A 122 7.43 -27.20 6.43
C VAL A 122 6.87 -28.59 6.16
N THR A 123 5.55 -28.76 6.27
CA THR A 123 4.89 -30.02 5.91
C THR A 123 4.71 -30.13 4.40
N GLU A 124 4.70 -31.34 3.84
CA GLU A 124 4.40 -31.58 2.42
C GLU A 124 3.08 -30.95 1.96
N ALA A 125 2.06 -30.98 2.84
CA ALA A 125 0.75 -30.40 2.55
C ALA A 125 0.80 -28.87 2.45
N ASP A 126 1.62 -28.22 3.29
CA ASP A 126 1.84 -26.78 3.23
C ASP A 126 2.60 -26.39 1.96
N THR A 127 3.66 -27.13 1.61
CA THR A 127 4.42 -26.93 0.37
C THR A 127 3.51 -26.96 -0.85
N ARG A 128 2.68 -28.01 -1.01
CA ARG A 128 1.71 -28.11 -2.12
C ARG A 128 0.73 -26.95 -2.16
N LYS A 129 0.20 -26.56 -1.00
CA LYS A 129 -0.72 -25.43 -0.90
C LYS A 129 -0.05 -24.13 -1.33
N TRP A 130 1.17 -23.87 -0.85
CA TRP A 130 1.88 -22.63 -1.14
C TRP A 130 2.29 -22.53 -2.60
N ILE A 131 2.71 -23.64 -3.22
CA ILE A 131 3.00 -23.69 -4.66
C ILE A 131 1.74 -23.43 -5.46
N SER A 132 0.61 -24.06 -5.12
CA SER A 132 -0.66 -23.80 -5.80
C SER A 132 -1.12 -22.34 -5.64
N GLU A 133 -0.94 -21.73 -4.47
CA GLU A 133 -1.22 -20.30 -4.27
C GLU A 133 -0.24 -19.42 -5.06
N PHE A 134 1.02 -19.86 -5.19
CA PHE A 134 2.06 -19.14 -5.91
C PHE A 134 1.85 -19.14 -7.41
N THR A 135 1.61 -20.31 -8.03
CA THR A 135 1.37 -20.43 -9.48
C THR A 135 0.14 -19.65 -9.94
N THR A 136 -0.91 -19.59 -9.10
CA THR A 136 -2.11 -18.79 -9.39
C THR A 136 -1.91 -17.28 -9.27
N GLN A 137 -0.84 -16.84 -8.61
CA GLN A 137 -0.47 -15.42 -8.43
C GLN A 137 0.72 -15.01 -9.31
N LEU A 138 1.33 -15.97 -10.02
CA LEU A 138 2.44 -15.75 -10.92
C LEU A 138 2.03 -14.79 -12.04
N THR A 139 2.91 -13.86 -12.40
CA THR A 139 2.72 -12.99 -13.57
C THR A 139 3.81 -13.26 -14.59
N SER A 140 3.58 -12.88 -15.85
CA SER A 140 4.55 -13.02 -16.93
C SER A 140 5.94 -12.46 -16.56
N ASP A 141 5.97 -11.29 -15.92
CA ASP A 141 7.22 -10.63 -15.54
C ASP A 141 7.97 -11.41 -14.45
N LEU A 142 7.24 -11.92 -13.45
CA LEU A 142 7.83 -12.72 -12.38
C LEU A 142 8.32 -14.06 -12.93
N ALA A 143 7.55 -14.70 -13.81
CA ALA A 143 7.96 -15.93 -14.46
C ALA A 143 9.23 -15.73 -15.30
N THR A 144 9.33 -14.63 -16.05
CA THR A 144 10.52 -14.30 -16.84
C THR A 144 11.76 -14.12 -15.96
N GLU A 145 11.63 -13.42 -14.83
CA GLU A 145 12.73 -13.24 -13.88
C GLU A 145 13.15 -14.55 -13.20
N LEU A 146 12.18 -15.42 -12.88
CA LEU A 146 12.45 -16.75 -12.34
C LEU A 146 13.14 -17.64 -13.38
N ASP A 147 12.74 -17.58 -14.65
CA ASP A 147 13.38 -18.30 -15.74
C ASP A 147 14.83 -17.84 -15.96
N HIS A 148 15.09 -16.54 -15.88
CA HIS A 148 16.46 -16.01 -15.89
C HIS A 148 17.29 -16.52 -14.72
N THR A 149 16.70 -16.56 -13.52
CA THR A 149 17.36 -17.09 -12.31
C THR A 149 17.67 -18.58 -12.46
N ALA A 150 16.73 -19.35 -13.00
CA ALA A 150 16.89 -20.78 -13.23
C ALA A 150 17.96 -21.08 -14.28
N LYS A 151 18.00 -20.31 -15.38
CA LYS A 151 19.08 -20.39 -16.37
C LYS A 151 20.43 -20.00 -15.78
N ALA A 152 20.49 -18.95 -14.97
CA ALA A 152 21.72 -18.56 -14.26
C ALA A 152 22.20 -19.65 -13.30
N PHE A 153 21.29 -20.33 -12.60
CA PHE A 153 21.59 -21.48 -11.76
C PHE A 153 22.20 -22.63 -12.59
N LEU A 154 21.55 -23.04 -13.68
CA LEU A 154 22.07 -24.07 -14.59
C LEU A 154 23.46 -23.71 -15.14
N ASN A 155 23.67 -22.44 -15.52
CA ASN A 155 24.97 -21.95 -15.97
C ASN A 155 26.05 -22.07 -14.89
N ARG A 156 25.74 -21.77 -13.62
CA ARG A 156 26.68 -21.95 -12.50
C ARG A 156 27.06 -23.42 -12.31
N HIS A 157 26.15 -24.34 -12.63
CA HIS A 157 26.38 -25.79 -12.65
C HIS A 157 26.95 -26.31 -13.97
N ARG A 158 27.43 -25.42 -14.87
CA ARG A 158 28.04 -25.75 -16.18
C ARG A 158 27.08 -26.46 -17.15
N ILE A 159 25.79 -26.17 -17.07
CA ILE A 159 24.76 -26.65 -18.00
C ILE A 159 24.31 -25.46 -18.84
N HIS A 160 24.80 -25.38 -20.07
CA HIS A 160 24.58 -24.23 -20.97
C HIS A 160 23.67 -24.56 -22.16
N ASP A 161 23.74 -25.79 -22.66
CA ASP A 161 23.14 -26.18 -23.94
C ASP A 161 21.77 -26.87 -23.79
N GLU A 162 21.26 -26.98 -22.57
CA GLU A 162 19.97 -27.62 -22.29
C GLU A 162 18.85 -26.58 -22.10
N PRO A 163 17.63 -26.85 -22.58
CA PRO A 163 16.48 -26.01 -22.28
C PRO A 163 16.12 -26.08 -20.79
N LEU A 164 15.46 -25.04 -20.25
CA LEU A 164 15.09 -25.01 -18.82
C LEU A 164 14.13 -26.15 -18.45
N THR A 165 13.08 -26.32 -19.24
CA THR A 165 12.13 -27.43 -19.15
C THR A 165 12.02 -28.09 -20.53
N TRP A 166 11.71 -29.37 -20.54
CA TRP A 166 11.40 -30.09 -21.77
C TRP A 166 10.33 -31.14 -21.53
N GLN A 167 9.40 -31.25 -22.47
CA GLN A 167 8.41 -32.31 -22.54
C GLN A 167 8.36 -32.86 -23.97
N PRO A 168 8.02 -34.15 -24.15
CA PRO A 168 7.86 -34.77 -25.46
C PRO A 168 6.72 -34.12 -26.24
N ASP A 169 6.80 -34.16 -27.57
CA ASP A 169 5.69 -33.70 -28.41
C ASP A 169 4.47 -34.60 -28.20
N THR A 170 3.31 -33.98 -27.94
CA THR A 170 2.04 -34.66 -27.64
C THR A 170 1.14 -34.80 -28.87
N THR A 171 1.61 -34.45 -30.08
CA THR A 171 0.80 -34.57 -31.31
C THR A 171 0.25 -35.97 -31.56
N PHE A 172 0.96 -37.03 -31.17
CA PHE A 172 0.51 -38.42 -31.28
C PHE A 172 -0.73 -38.74 -30.41
N LEU A 173 -1.04 -37.89 -29.42
CA LEU A 173 -2.23 -38.02 -28.60
C LEU A 173 -3.50 -37.51 -29.28
N LYS A 174 -3.37 -36.75 -30.38
CA LYS A 174 -4.52 -36.18 -31.08
C LYS A 174 -5.42 -37.29 -31.64
N GLY A 175 -6.70 -37.22 -31.30
CA GLY A 175 -7.71 -38.20 -31.73
C GLY A 175 -7.82 -39.43 -30.85
N LEU A 176 -6.99 -39.58 -29.80
CA LEU A 176 -7.16 -40.62 -28.79
C LEU A 176 -8.21 -40.18 -27.75
N GLU A 177 -9.10 -41.09 -27.38
CA GLU A 177 -10.03 -40.90 -26.27
C GLU A 177 -9.31 -41.09 -24.93
N LEU A 178 -8.73 -40.01 -24.41
CA LEU A 178 -8.03 -40.01 -23.12
C LEU A 178 -8.95 -39.58 -21.97
N PRO A 179 -8.74 -40.12 -20.75
CA PRO A 179 -9.49 -39.69 -19.59
C PRO A 179 -9.19 -38.24 -19.25
N GLY A 180 -10.24 -37.47 -18.94
CA GLY A 180 -10.13 -36.08 -18.52
C GLY A 180 -10.38 -35.07 -19.65
N THR A 181 -10.10 -33.81 -19.37
CA THR A 181 -10.33 -32.70 -20.30
C THR A 181 -9.03 -32.28 -20.96
N ASN A 182 -9.03 -32.08 -22.27
CA ASN A 182 -7.85 -31.63 -22.99
C ASN A 182 -7.46 -30.19 -22.57
N PRO A 183 -6.29 -29.97 -21.94
CA PRO A 183 -5.85 -28.63 -21.55
C PRO A 183 -5.61 -27.72 -22.76
N ASP A 184 -5.21 -28.26 -23.91
CA ASP A 184 -4.93 -27.48 -25.13
C ASP A 184 -6.20 -26.89 -25.76
N ALA A 185 -7.37 -27.40 -25.39
CA ALA A 185 -8.65 -26.85 -25.83
C ALA A 185 -9.03 -25.55 -25.08
N VAL A 186 -8.34 -25.21 -24.00
CA VAL A 186 -8.67 -24.05 -23.17
C VAL A 186 -8.04 -22.79 -23.75
N SER A 187 -8.87 -21.76 -24.00
CA SER A 187 -8.37 -20.44 -24.40
C SER A 187 -7.64 -19.74 -23.25
N ILE A 188 -6.33 -19.50 -23.43
CA ILE A 188 -5.49 -18.79 -22.46
C ILE A 188 -6.00 -17.36 -22.21
N GLY A 189 -6.45 -16.65 -23.26
CA GLY A 189 -7.00 -15.31 -23.14
C GLY A 189 -8.24 -15.28 -22.24
N THR A 190 -9.17 -16.22 -22.45
CA THR A 190 -10.38 -16.35 -21.62
C THR A 190 -10.03 -16.73 -20.18
N LEU A 191 -9.04 -17.62 -19.98
CA LEU A 191 -8.54 -17.97 -18.66
C LEU A 191 -7.99 -16.74 -17.92
N HIS A 192 -7.15 -15.94 -18.59
CA HIS A 192 -6.60 -14.71 -18.01
C HIS A 192 -7.70 -13.72 -17.64
N GLU A 193 -8.71 -13.55 -18.48
CA GLU A 193 -9.87 -12.70 -18.18
C GLU A 193 -10.62 -13.17 -16.93
N LEU A 194 -10.90 -14.48 -16.82
CA LEU A 194 -11.61 -15.06 -15.69
C LEU A 194 -10.86 -14.88 -14.38
N ILE A 195 -9.55 -15.15 -14.34
CA ILE A 195 -8.72 -15.00 -13.14
C ILE A 195 -8.54 -13.51 -12.77
N ARG A 196 -8.70 -12.59 -13.73
CA ARG A 196 -8.65 -11.15 -13.46
C ARG A 196 -9.92 -10.62 -12.80
N ARG A 197 -11.07 -11.26 -12.99
CA ARG A 197 -12.35 -10.83 -12.41
C ARG A 197 -12.30 -10.87 -10.88
N PRO A 198 -12.84 -9.85 -10.19
CA PRO A 198 -12.96 -9.88 -8.74
C PRO A 198 -13.78 -11.10 -8.30
N ARG A 199 -13.30 -11.82 -7.27
CA ARG A 199 -13.97 -12.97 -6.63
C ARG A 199 -14.04 -14.28 -7.43
N THR A 200 -13.46 -14.35 -8.63
CA THR A 200 -13.39 -15.64 -9.36
C THR A 200 -12.30 -16.52 -8.75
N THR A 201 -12.68 -17.74 -8.36
CA THR A 201 -11.74 -18.75 -7.85
C THR A 201 -11.26 -19.66 -8.99
N VAL A 202 -10.16 -20.39 -8.77
CA VAL A 202 -9.68 -21.43 -9.70
C VAL A 202 -10.79 -22.44 -10.01
N THR A 203 -11.53 -22.87 -8.99
CA THR A 203 -12.67 -23.80 -9.14
C THR A 203 -13.76 -23.23 -10.04
N GLN A 204 -14.07 -21.94 -9.89
CA GLN A 204 -15.06 -21.30 -10.74
C GLN A 204 -14.57 -21.12 -12.17
N ALA A 205 -13.29 -20.79 -12.36
CA ALA A 205 -12.68 -20.71 -13.69
C ALA A 205 -12.70 -22.09 -14.38
N ALA A 206 -12.31 -23.16 -13.67
CA ALA A 206 -12.34 -24.52 -14.18
C ALA A 206 -13.74 -24.93 -14.64
N LYS A 207 -14.77 -24.68 -13.81
CA LYS A 207 -16.17 -24.94 -14.17
C LYS A 207 -16.62 -24.17 -15.41
N LEU A 208 -16.26 -22.88 -15.52
CA LEU A 208 -16.65 -22.05 -16.67
C LEU A 208 -15.93 -22.43 -17.96
N LEU A 209 -14.70 -22.94 -17.86
CA LEU A 209 -13.91 -23.41 -18.99
C LEU A 209 -14.16 -24.89 -19.33
N GLY A 210 -15.02 -25.58 -18.57
CA GLY A 210 -15.30 -27.00 -18.78
C GLY A 210 -14.06 -27.88 -18.57
N THR A 211 -13.19 -27.53 -17.63
CA THR A 211 -11.90 -28.22 -17.37
C THR A 211 -11.71 -28.52 -15.88
N SER A 212 -10.58 -29.12 -15.52
CA SER A 212 -10.23 -29.45 -14.14
C SER A 212 -9.47 -28.31 -13.43
N ASN A 213 -9.48 -28.31 -12.10
CA ASN A 213 -8.71 -27.34 -11.31
C ASN A 213 -7.21 -27.43 -11.59
N ASP A 214 -6.71 -28.65 -11.79
CA ASP A 214 -5.28 -28.88 -12.01
C ASP A 214 -4.86 -28.48 -13.43
N ALA A 215 -5.74 -28.64 -14.43
CA ALA A 215 -5.53 -28.08 -15.76
C ALA A 215 -5.44 -26.55 -15.70
N VAL A 216 -6.34 -25.87 -14.96
CA VAL A 216 -6.24 -24.41 -14.78
C VAL A 216 -4.92 -24.00 -14.12
N LYS A 217 -4.49 -24.69 -13.04
CA LYS A 217 -3.23 -24.38 -12.37
C LYS A 217 -2.02 -24.62 -13.28
N HIS A 218 -2.02 -25.71 -14.03
CA HIS A 218 -0.97 -26.04 -15.00
C HIS A 218 -0.89 -24.95 -16.08
N LEU A 219 -2.02 -24.57 -16.69
CA LEU A 219 -2.06 -23.51 -17.70
C LEU A 219 -1.63 -22.14 -17.16
N LEU A 220 -1.92 -21.82 -15.89
CA LEU A 220 -1.44 -20.59 -15.25
C LEU A 220 0.06 -20.63 -14.94
N ALA A 221 0.62 -21.81 -14.69
CA ALA A 221 2.06 -21.97 -14.50
C ALA A 221 2.82 -21.85 -15.83
N GLU A 222 2.31 -22.46 -16.90
CA GLU A 222 2.90 -22.42 -18.25
C GLU A 222 2.67 -21.07 -18.97
N HIS A 223 1.49 -20.46 -18.76
CA HIS A 223 1.11 -19.19 -19.38
C HIS A 223 0.63 -18.17 -18.34
N PRO A 224 1.54 -17.61 -17.53
CA PRO A 224 1.18 -16.65 -16.49
C PRO A 224 0.56 -15.37 -17.07
N PRO A 225 -0.47 -14.79 -16.43
CA PRO A 225 -1.09 -13.56 -16.91
C PRO A 225 -0.13 -12.36 -16.83
N PRO A 226 -0.29 -11.35 -17.70
CA PRO A 226 0.46 -10.10 -17.57
C PRO A 226 0.19 -9.43 -16.21
N PRO A 227 1.15 -8.67 -15.66
CA PRO A 227 0.94 -7.94 -14.42
C PRO A 227 -0.25 -6.98 -14.52
N ARG A 228 -0.98 -6.81 -13.42
CA ARG A 228 -2.08 -5.84 -13.38
C ARG A 228 -1.50 -4.42 -13.33
N PRO A 229 -2.08 -3.44 -14.04
CA PRO A 229 -1.66 -2.05 -13.95
C PRO A 229 -1.73 -1.59 -12.49
N ILE A 230 -0.58 -1.21 -11.92
CA ILE A 230 -0.52 -0.79 -10.53
C ILE A 230 -1.01 0.65 -10.43
N THR A 231 -1.98 0.90 -9.56
CA THR A 231 -2.41 2.26 -9.22
C THR A 231 -1.24 3.02 -8.58
N PRO A 232 -1.02 4.32 -8.87
CA PRO A 232 0.17 5.05 -8.41
C PRO A 232 0.45 4.90 -6.92
N GLY A 233 -0.57 4.95 -6.06
CA GLY A 233 -0.42 4.77 -4.61
C GLY A 233 0.09 3.39 -4.19
N LYS A 234 -0.29 2.32 -4.88
CA LYS A 234 0.27 0.97 -4.67
C LYS A 234 1.68 0.87 -5.24
N ALA A 235 1.95 1.50 -6.38
CA ALA A 235 3.25 1.46 -7.05
C ALA A 235 4.39 2.05 -6.18
N TRP A 236 4.09 3.04 -5.34
CA TRP A 236 5.01 3.57 -4.32
C TRP A 236 5.20 2.61 -3.13
N ALA A 237 4.13 1.96 -2.67
CA ALA A 237 4.17 1.02 -1.55
C ALA A 237 4.88 -0.31 -1.90
N THR A 238 4.84 -0.72 -3.17
CA THR A 238 5.50 -1.95 -3.64
C THR A 238 6.88 -1.74 -4.27
N GLY A 239 7.34 -0.49 -4.42
CA GLY A 239 8.63 -0.20 -5.05
C GLY A 239 8.64 -0.28 -6.59
N HIS A 240 7.47 -0.41 -7.25
CA HIS A 240 7.37 -0.44 -8.73
C HIS A 240 7.92 0.83 -9.37
N ILE A 241 7.66 1.99 -8.75
CA ILE A 241 8.21 3.25 -9.25
C ILE A 241 9.72 3.29 -9.05
N SER A 242 10.27 2.63 -8.02
CA SER A 242 11.73 2.47 -7.87
C SER A 242 12.31 1.55 -8.95
N ALA A 243 11.63 0.46 -9.35
CA ALA A 243 12.10 -0.43 -10.42
C ALA A 243 12.17 0.27 -11.79
N VAL A 244 11.09 0.96 -12.17
CA VAL A 244 11.04 1.73 -13.42
C VAL A 244 11.98 2.94 -13.34
N ALA A 245 12.10 3.58 -12.18
CA ALA A 245 13.08 4.65 -12.01
C ALA A 245 14.53 4.15 -12.05
N ARG A 246 14.81 2.90 -11.63
CA ARG A 246 16.15 2.27 -11.76
C ARG A 246 16.54 2.06 -13.21
N THR A 247 15.60 1.65 -14.08
CA THR A 247 15.88 1.48 -15.50
C THR A 247 16.02 2.82 -16.23
N GLN A 248 15.23 3.82 -15.84
CA GLN A 248 15.30 5.17 -16.42
C GLN A 248 16.48 5.99 -15.91
N LEU A 249 16.93 5.74 -14.67
CA LEU A 249 18.00 6.49 -14.01
C LEU A 249 18.92 5.54 -13.23
N PRO A 250 19.79 4.79 -13.94
CA PRO A 250 20.75 3.88 -13.33
C PRO A 250 21.80 4.63 -12.50
N GLU A 251 22.55 3.92 -11.64
CA GLU A 251 23.52 4.54 -10.72
C GLU A 251 24.54 5.42 -11.45
N SER A 252 25.13 4.93 -12.53
CA SER A 252 26.12 5.68 -13.32
C SER A 252 25.57 7.00 -13.84
N GLU A 253 24.34 7.00 -14.34
CA GLU A 253 23.69 8.19 -14.86
C GLU A 253 23.27 9.15 -13.74
N LEU A 254 22.77 8.63 -12.61
CA LEU A 254 22.47 9.48 -11.45
C LEU A 254 23.74 10.12 -10.88
N ARG A 255 24.85 9.38 -10.83
CA ARG A 255 26.16 9.91 -10.44
C ARG A 255 26.62 10.98 -11.41
N ARG A 256 26.55 10.73 -12.72
CA ARG A 256 26.92 11.71 -13.74
C ARG A 256 26.11 13.00 -13.62
N LEU A 257 24.78 12.90 -13.64
CA LEU A 257 23.89 14.06 -13.56
C LEU A 257 24.08 14.83 -12.24
N TYR A 258 24.22 14.12 -11.12
CA TYR A 258 24.29 14.73 -9.80
C TYR A 258 25.69 15.23 -9.42
N ILE A 259 26.73 14.42 -9.60
CA ILE A 259 28.10 14.68 -9.17
C ILE A 259 28.85 15.46 -10.25
N ASP A 260 28.87 14.95 -11.49
CA ASP A 260 29.69 15.50 -12.57
C ASP A 260 29.07 16.76 -13.17
N GLU A 261 27.79 16.67 -13.56
CA GLU A 261 27.03 17.78 -14.18
C GLU A 261 26.42 18.73 -13.14
N ARG A 262 26.58 18.40 -11.84
CA ARG A 262 26.14 19.18 -10.68
C ARG A 262 24.66 19.56 -10.64
N LEU A 263 23.78 18.87 -11.37
CA LEU A 263 22.34 19.15 -11.34
C LEU A 263 21.74 18.92 -9.94
N SER A 264 20.70 19.69 -9.60
CA SER A 264 19.97 19.45 -8.36
C SER A 264 19.03 18.26 -8.52
N ILE A 265 18.65 17.62 -7.40
CA ILE A 265 17.65 16.54 -7.41
C ILE A 265 16.31 17.00 -8.03
N ARG A 266 16.01 18.30 -7.96
CA ARG A 266 14.82 18.89 -8.58
C ARG A 266 14.96 18.96 -10.11
N ASP A 267 16.12 19.34 -10.60
CA ASP A 267 16.37 19.46 -12.04
C ASP A 267 16.45 18.06 -12.68
N ILE A 268 17.08 17.11 -11.99
CA ILE A 268 17.10 15.69 -12.39
C ILE A 268 15.67 15.13 -12.44
N SER A 269 14.84 15.47 -11.44
CA SER A 269 13.43 15.08 -11.43
C SER A 269 12.66 15.64 -12.63
N GLN A 270 12.94 16.89 -13.03
CA GLN A 270 12.28 17.50 -14.19
C GLN A 270 12.78 16.90 -15.52
N ALA A 271 14.09 16.64 -15.63
CA ALA A 271 14.69 16.07 -16.83
C ALA A 271 14.27 14.60 -17.08
N THR A 272 14.11 13.82 -16.01
CA THR A 272 13.81 12.37 -16.09
C THR A 272 12.33 12.05 -15.96
N GLY A 273 11.50 12.99 -15.51
CA GLY A 273 10.09 12.73 -15.17
C GLY A 273 9.88 11.92 -13.89
N ILE A 274 10.96 11.48 -13.22
CA ILE A 274 10.91 10.77 -11.94
C ILE A 274 10.67 11.79 -10.83
N SER A 275 9.80 11.50 -9.85
CA SER A 275 9.55 12.47 -8.77
C SER A 275 10.79 12.73 -7.91
N VAL A 276 10.90 13.94 -7.34
CA VAL A 276 11.99 14.33 -6.41
C VAL A 276 12.20 13.30 -5.30
N ARG A 277 11.11 12.73 -4.76
CA ARG A 277 11.18 11.69 -3.73
C ARG A 277 11.74 10.37 -4.27
N GLY A 278 11.40 10.02 -5.52
CA GLY A 278 11.96 8.88 -6.24
C GLY A 278 13.47 9.01 -6.45
N VAL A 279 13.92 10.15 -7.00
CA VAL A 279 15.35 10.43 -7.20
C VAL A 279 16.12 10.46 -5.87
N THR A 280 15.54 11.02 -4.80
CA THR A 280 16.13 10.99 -3.45
C THR A 280 16.26 9.56 -2.90
N SER A 281 15.29 8.70 -3.19
CA SER A 281 15.32 7.30 -2.77
C SER A 281 16.41 6.52 -3.52
N LEU A 282 16.52 6.72 -4.84
CA LEU A 282 17.58 6.11 -5.66
C LEU A 282 18.97 6.56 -5.20
N ALA A 283 19.16 7.85 -4.92
CA ALA A 283 20.43 8.35 -4.42
C ALA A 283 20.84 7.68 -3.10
N ARG A 284 19.90 7.42 -2.19
CA ARG A 284 20.19 6.67 -0.95
C ARG A 284 20.45 5.19 -1.19
N GLU A 285 19.77 4.59 -2.16
CA GLU A 285 19.93 3.18 -2.52
C GLU A 285 21.27 2.91 -3.21
N TYR A 286 21.79 3.89 -3.99
CA TYR A 286 23.10 3.83 -4.64
C TYR A 286 24.23 4.43 -3.79
N ASP A 287 23.99 4.69 -2.50
CA ASP A 287 24.95 5.30 -1.58
C ASP A 287 25.55 6.63 -2.08
N ILE A 288 24.78 7.40 -2.87
CA ILE A 288 25.14 8.73 -3.33
C ILE A 288 24.81 9.73 -2.22
N VAL A 289 25.86 10.31 -1.63
CA VAL A 289 25.73 11.32 -0.58
C VAL A 289 25.07 12.58 -1.14
N LEU A 290 23.83 12.82 -0.72
CA LEU A 290 23.08 14.01 -1.10
C LEU A 290 23.70 15.25 -0.44
N ARG A 291 23.99 16.26 -1.26
CA ARG A 291 24.33 17.62 -0.84
C ARG A 291 23.30 18.09 0.19
N PRO A 292 23.75 18.75 1.27
CA PRO A 292 22.86 19.30 2.27
C PRO A 292 21.80 20.15 1.59
N THR A 293 20.53 19.76 1.72
CA THR A 293 19.43 20.61 1.24
C THR A 293 19.52 21.93 1.98
N GLY A 294 19.86 22.99 1.24
CA GLY A 294 19.89 24.37 1.71
C GLY A 294 18.49 24.82 2.11
N ARG A 295 18.07 24.38 3.30
CA ARG A 295 16.94 24.94 4.04
C ARG A 295 17.45 25.63 5.30
N THR A 296 18.64 26.21 5.20
CA THR A 296 19.13 27.25 6.10
C THR A 296 18.62 28.59 5.55
N THR A 297 17.51 29.05 6.12
CA THR A 297 17.04 30.43 6.20
C THR A 297 17.79 31.45 5.33
N ARG A 298 17.17 31.86 4.22
CA ARG A 298 17.55 33.00 3.38
C ARG A 298 17.27 34.36 4.04
N ALA A 299 17.32 34.42 5.37
CA ALA A 299 17.09 35.62 6.14
C ALA A 299 18.38 35.91 6.91
N LYS A 300 18.87 37.17 6.84
CA LYS A 300 20.10 37.59 7.54
C LYS A 300 20.06 37.06 8.98
N PRO A 301 21.14 36.43 9.48
CA PRO A 301 21.17 35.95 10.86
C PRO A 301 20.93 37.13 11.79
N ILE A 302 19.93 37.00 12.66
CA ILE A 302 19.67 37.98 13.72
C ILE A 302 20.71 37.76 14.80
N THR A 303 21.45 38.82 15.16
CA THR A 303 22.44 38.76 16.22
C THR A 303 21.77 38.66 17.59
N LYS A 304 22.47 38.03 18.55
CA LYS A 304 21.97 37.86 19.93
C LYS A 304 21.71 39.20 20.60
N GLU A 305 22.62 40.16 20.34
CA GLU A 305 22.63 41.50 20.92
C GLU A 305 21.39 42.29 20.49
N TRP A 306 21.09 42.29 19.19
CA TRP A 306 19.91 42.96 18.64
C TRP A 306 18.61 42.35 19.17
N LEU A 307 18.53 41.00 19.20
CA LEU A 307 17.32 40.34 19.69
C LEU A 307 17.12 40.55 21.19
N HIS A 308 18.20 40.58 21.98
CA HIS A 308 18.14 40.87 23.41
C HIS A 308 17.71 42.31 23.68
N GLU A 309 18.27 43.28 22.96
CA GLU A 309 17.87 44.69 23.06
C GLU A 309 16.39 44.88 22.69
N GLN A 310 15.96 44.37 21.54
CA GLN A 310 14.59 44.58 21.06
C GLN A 310 13.53 43.79 21.86
N TYR A 311 13.83 42.54 22.23
CA TYR A 311 12.87 41.67 22.93
C TYR A 311 12.89 41.84 24.45
N THR A 312 14.08 41.94 25.06
CA THR A 312 14.25 41.97 26.52
C THR A 312 14.25 43.39 27.05
N VAL A 313 15.02 44.31 26.43
CA VAL A 313 15.15 45.71 26.90
C VAL A 313 13.92 46.52 26.49
N HIS A 314 13.58 46.53 25.19
CA HIS A 314 12.44 47.31 24.66
C HIS A 314 11.09 46.58 24.76
N ARG A 315 11.06 45.35 25.28
CA ARG A 315 9.84 44.54 25.51
C ARG A 315 8.91 44.40 24.29
N ARG A 316 9.47 44.41 23.08
CA ARG A 316 8.69 44.26 21.83
C ARG A 316 8.35 42.78 21.60
N PRO A 317 7.16 42.43 21.10
CA PRO A 317 6.78 41.03 20.91
C PRO A 317 7.51 40.41 19.71
N LEU A 318 7.88 39.13 19.81
CA LEU A 318 8.56 38.39 18.72
C LEU A 318 7.76 38.39 17.41
N ALA A 319 6.44 38.54 17.46
CA ALA A 319 5.59 38.60 16.27
C ALA A 319 5.79 39.89 15.46
N ASP A 320 6.01 41.03 16.13
CA ASP A 320 6.25 42.32 15.47
C ASP A 320 7.67 42.37 14.91
N LEU A 321 8.65 41.90 15.69
CA LEU A 321 10.03 41.75 15.22
C LEU A 321 10.11 40.81 14.01
N ALA A 322 9.30 39.74 13.99
CA ALA A 322 9.23 38.82 12.86
C ALA A 322 8.67 39.52 11.60
N ARG A 323 7.61 40.31 11.76
CA ARG A 323 7.01 41.08 10.66
C ARG A 323 7.96 42.12 10.08
N GLU A 324 8.72 42.82 10.92
CA GLU A 324 9.70 43.83 10.50
C GLU A 324 10.93 43.22 9.82
N THR A 325 11.36 42.04 10.27
CA THR A 325 12.52 41.34 9.70
C THR A 325 12.16 40.43 8.51
N GLY A 326 10.89 40.42 8.09
CA GLY A 326 10.39 39.55 7.01
C GLY A 326 10.42 38.06 7.35
N MET A 327 10.49 37.69 8.63
CA MET A 327 10.51 36.31 9.12
C MET A 327 9.15 35.85 9.64
N SER A 328 8.96 34.53 9.75
CA SER A 328 7.80 33.99 10.48
C SER A 328 8.00 34.14 12.00
N PRO A 329 6.94 34.34 12.81
CA PRO A 329 7.03 34.36 14.27
C PRO A 329 7.66 33.07 14.84
N THR A 330 7.44 31.93 14.18
CA THR A 330 8.06 30.64 14.52
C THR A 330 9.57 30.61 14.27
N SER A 331 10.05 31.31 13.25
CA SER A 331 11.48 31.46 12.96
C SER A 331 12.15 32.41 13.96
N MET A 332 11.49 33.52 14.32
CA MET A 332 11.97 34.44 15.35
C MET A 332 12.05 33.77 16.73
N ALA A 333 11.07 32.93 17.09
CA ALA A 333 11.10 32.12 18.32
C ALA A 333 12.17 31.01 18.30
N ARG A 334 12.61 30.59 17.10
CA ARG A 334 13.74 29.66 16.96
C ARG A 334 15.07 30.39 17.20
N TRP A 335 15.22 31.61 16.68
CA TRP A 335 16.38 32.46 16.96
C TRP A 335 16.52 32.83 18.43
N ALA A 336 15.42 33.16 19.12
CA ALA A 336 15.43 33.40 20.57
C ALA A 336 15.93 32.18 21.35
N ARG A 337 15.48 30.97 20.99
CA ARG A 337 15.95 29.72 21.61
C ARG A 337 17.41 29.42 21.28
N HIS A 338 17.83 29.64 20.04
CA HIS A 338 19.21 29.44 19.61
C HIS A 338 20.19 30.34 20.40
N HIS A 339 19.81 31.59 20.63
CA HIS A 339 20.58 32.57 21.41
C HIS A 339 20.37 32.49 22.93
N GLN A 340 19.62 31.48 23.40
CA GLN A 340 19.28 31.26 24.81
C GLN A 340 18.58 32.45 25.48
N ILE A 341 17.84 33.25 24.71
CA ILE A 341 17.04 34.35 25.23
C ILE A 341 15.72 33.76 25.76
N PRO A 342 15.40 33.96 27.06
CA PRO A 342 14.21 33.36 27.66
C PRO A 342 12.93 33.83 26.95
N THR A 343 12.31 32.95 26.17
CA THR A 343 11.03 33.26 25.52
C THR A 343 9.94 33.29 26.60
N ARG A 344 9.26 34.43 26.75
CA ARG A 344 8.09 34.58 27.61
C ARG A 344 7.07 33.49 27.26
N ARG A 345 6.78 32.57 28.18
CA ARG A 345 5.80 31.49 27.98
C ARG A 345 4.40 32.10 27.77
N GLY A 346 3.81 31.85 26.61
CA GLY A 346 2.38 32.00 26.36
C GLY A 346 1.94 33.45 26.12
N GLY A 347 1.23 33.65 25.01
CA GLY A 347 0.58 34.91 24.66
C GLY A 347 -0.56 35.29 25.62
N ALA A 348 -0.20 35.74 26.82
CA ALA A 348 -1.04 36.58 27.67
C ALA A 348 -0.84 38.09 27.35
N GLY A 349 0.16 38.42 26.53
CA GLY A 349 0.54 39.81 26.24
C GLY A 349 -0.29 40.52 25.18
N HIS A 350 -1.17 39.84 24.43
CA HIS A 350 -2.02 40.46 23.39
C HIS A 350 -3.34 39.70 23.27
N ASN A 351 -4.22 39.82 24.28
CA ASN A 351 -5.64 39.61 24.07
C ASN A 351 -6.22 40.96 23.60
N PRO A 352 -6.60 41.14 22.31
CA PRO A 352 -7.25 42.37 21.87
C PRO A 352 -8.56 42.66 22.64
N ALA A 353 -9.13 41.67 23.34
CA ALA A 353 -10.24 41.88 24.27
C ALA A 353 -9.84 42.54 25.60
N LEU A 354 -8.60 42.38 26.08
CA LEU A 354 -8.08 43.11 27.25
C LEU A 354 -7.68 44.54 26.91
N ARG A 355 -7.22 44.80 25.68
CA ARG A 355 -6.94 46.17 25.20
C ARG A 355 -8.22 46.99 25.02
N ALA A 356 -9.28 46.39 24.46
CA ALA A 356 -10.60 47.03 24.39
C ALA A 356 -11.25 47.30 25.77
N LEU A 357 -10.84 46.58 26.82
CA LEU A 357 -11.24 46.84 28.21
C LEU A 357 -10.38 47.91 28.90
N ALA A 358 -9.19 48.20 28.37
CA ALA A 358 -8.34 49.30 28.81
C ALA A 358 -8.69 50.63 28.11
N ASP A 359 -9.35 50.57 26.94
CA ASP A 359 -9.79 51.74 26.16
C ASP A 359 -11.17 52.31 26.60
N GLY A 360 -11.61 52.03 27.83
CA GLY A 360 -12.68 52.82 28.48
C GLY A 360 -14.13 52.36 28.30
N VAL A 361 -14.41 51.13 27.87
CA VAL A 361 -15.78 50.57 27.95
C VAL A 361 -15.87 49.58 29.10
N THR A 362 -16.44 50.02 30.22
CA THR A 362 -16.70 49.19 31.41
C THR A 362 -17.57 48.00 31.04
N ALA A 363 -16.96 46.82 30.85
CA ALA A 363 -17.71 45.59 30.58
C ALA A 363 -18.69 45.32 31.75
N PRO A 364 -19.97 45.00 31.49
CA PRO A 364 -20.93 44.69 32.54
C PRO A 364 -20.40 43.58 33.46
N PRO A 365 -20.49 43.71 34.81
CA PRO A 365 -19.91 42.75 35.77
C PRO A 365 -20.27 41.29 35.47
N LEU A 366 -21.47 41.07 34.93
CA LEU A 366 -21.99 39.76 34.54
C LEU A 366 -21.11 39.04 33.51
N LEU A 367 -20.43 39.75 32.59
CA LEU A 367 -19.69 39.13 31.48
C LEU A 367 -18.19 38.95 31.78
N ARG A 368 -17.72 39.42 32.94
CA ARG A 368 -16.28 39.50 33.26
C ARG A 368 -15.63 38.11 33.30
N SER A 369 -16.25 37.16 34.00
CA SER A 369 -15.76 35.77 34.11
C SER A 369 -15.66 35.07 32.75
N ALA A 370 -16.60 35.35 31.83
CA ALA A 370 -16.60 34.78 30.50
C ALA A 370 -15.54 35.43 29.58
N LEU A 371 -15.28 36.73 29.74
CA LEU A 371 -14.30 37.48 28.93
C LEU A 371 -12.84 37.23 29.33
N GLU A 372 -12.60 36.89 30.59
CA GLU A 372 -11.28 36.50 31.10
C GLU A 372 -10.75 35.20 30.48
N ARG A 373 -11.63 34.38 29.91
CA ARG A 373 -11.25 33.10 29.31
C ARG A 373 -10.89 33.19 27.84
N ARG A 374 -9.98 32.30 27.42
CA ARG A 374 -9.55 32.15 26.02
C ARG A 374 -10.76 31.85 25.13
N GLY A 375 -10.98 32.69 24.11
CA GLY A 375 -12.12 32.57 23.18
C GLY A 375 -13.46 33.08 23.74
N GLY A 376 -13.50 33.67 24.94
CA GLY A 376 -14.73 34.10 25.61
C GLY A 376 -15.60 35.06 24.79
N ARG A 377 -14.99 36.02 24.09
CA ARG A 377 -15.70 36.97 23.21
C ARG A 377 -16.39 36.27 22.03
N GLU A 378 -15.74 35.28 21.44
CA GLU A 378 -16.30 34.51 20.33
C GLU A 378 -17.50 33.68 20.81
N HIS A 379 -17.39 33.05 21.98
CA HIS A 379 -18.49 32.30 22.57
C HIS A 379 -19.69 33.21 22.88
N LEU A 380 -19.47 34.39 23.48
CA LEU A 380 -20.53 35.35 23.79
C LEU A 380 -21.24 35.84 22.51
N ARG A 381 -20.49 36.07 21.43
CA ARG A 381 -21.04 36.42 20.12
C ARG A 381 -21.90 35.30 19.54
N ASN A 382 -21.37 34.08 19.51
CA ASN A 382 -22.09 32.92 18.97
C ASN A 382 -23.36 32.62 19.77
N PHE A 383 -23.34 32.82 21.09
CA PHE A 383 -24.54 32.74 21.93
C PHE A 383 -25.58 33.81 21.59
N ALA A 384 -25.18 35.09 21.48
CA ALA A 384 -26.11 36.18 21.17
C ALA A 384 -26.76 36.03 19.80
N ALA A 385 -26.00 35.54 18.80
CA ALA A 385 -26.50 35.22 17.47
C ALA A 385 -27.40 33.97 17.47
N ALA A 386 -26.99 32.89 18.16
CA ALA A 386 -27.78 31.66 18.26
C ALA A 386 -29.14 31.90 18.93
N ALA A 387 -29.25 32.86 19.85
CA ALA A 387 -30.48 33.22 20.55
C ALA A 387 -31.60 33.79 19.67
N SER A 388 -31.37 33.99 18.37
CA SER A 388 -32.38 34.45 17.41
C SER A 388 -32.97 33.30 16.56
N TYR A 389 -32.52 32.07 16.77
CA TYR A 389 -32.96 30.89 16.04
C TYR A 389 -33.88 30.00 16.90
N PRO A 390 -34.74 29.16 16.29
CA PRO A 390 -35.64 28.27 17.03
C PRO A 390 -34.95 27.03 17.62
N THR A 391 -33.79 26.63 17.11
CA THR A 391 -32.98 25.51 17.62
C THR A 391 -31.49 25.77 17.48
N LEU A 392 -30.66 25.08 18.28
CA LEU A 392 -29.19 25.16 18.15
C LEU A 392 -28.67 24.50 16.86
N GLY A 393 -29.43 23.59 16.26
CA GLY A 393 -29.15 23.04 14.92
C GLY A 393 -29.26 24.12 13.86
N ALA A 394 -30.42 24.81 13.81
CA ALA A 394 -30.65 25.91 12.89
C ALA A 394 -29.65 27.06 13.08
N ALA A 395 -29.27 27.35 14.33
CA ALA A 395 -28.22 28.33 14.63
C ALA A 395 -26.84 27.88 14.13
N ALA A 396 -26.46 26.62 14.33
CA ALA A 396 -25.18 26.08 13.89
C ALA A 396 -25.02 26.15 12.37
N ASP A 397 -26.06 25.75 11.64
CA ASP A 397 -26.09 25.79 10.18
C ASP A 397 -26.00 27.23 9.65
N ALA A 398 -26.77 28.16 10.24
CA ALA A 398 -26.79 29.55 9.82
C ALA A 398 -25.49 30.31 10.16
N LEU A 399 -24.80 29.92 11.24
CA LEU A 399 -23.53 30.54 11.68
C LEU A 399 -22.30 29.84 11.07
N ASN A 400 -22.48 28.79 10.27
CA ASN A 400 -21.41 27.96 9.72
C ASN A 400 -20.44 27.42 10.79
N VAL A 401 -20.98 27.03 11.94
CA VAL A 401 -20.24 26.43 13.06
C VAL A 401 -20.72 25.01 13.26
N LYS A 402 -19.81 24.05 13.45
CA LYS A 402 -20.20 22.67 13.76
C LYS A 402 -21.08 22.63 15.01
N TRP A 403 -22.21 21.93 14.95
CA TRP A 403 -23.20 21.85 16.03
C TRP A 403 -22.60 21.53 17.42
N PHE A 404 -21.73 20.51 17.50
CA PHE A 404 -21.06 20.13 18.76
C PHE A 404 -20.18 21.24 19.34
N ASN A 405 -19.56 22.07 18.49
CA ASN A 405 -18.76 23.21 18.94
C ASN A 405 -19.66 24.28 19.54
N LEU A 406 -20.77 24.63 18.87
CA LEU A 406 -21.71 25.63 19.38
C LEU A 406 -22.35 25.20 20.72
N VAL A 407 -22.74 23.93 20.84
CA VAL A 407 -23.26 23.38 22.10
C VAL A 407 -22.19 23.43 23.20
N GLY A 408 -20.95 23.06 22.89
CA GLY A 408 -19.82 23.13 23.83
C GLY A 408 -19.50 24.56 24.29
N GLN A 409 -19.60 25.54 23.39
CA GLN A 409 -19.42 26.96 23.70
C GLN A 409 -20.50 27.47 24.66
N ILE A 410 -21.77 27.14 24.41
CA ILE A 410 -22.90 27.56 25.26
C ILE A 410 -22.83 26.90 26.64
N ASN A 411 -22.59 25.59 26.71
CA ASN A 411 -22.45 24.88 28.00
C ASN A 411 -21.27 25.40 28.84
N ARG A 412 -20.26 25.99 28.20
CA ARG A 412 -19.13 26.62 28.88
C ARG A 412 -19.49 28.00 29.39
N LEU A 413 -20.20 28.80 28.60
CA LEU A 413 -20.75 30.08 29.08
C LEU A 413 -21.73 29.91 30.23
N GLU A 414 -22.57 28.88 30.20
CA GLU A 414 -23.51 28.57 31.28
C GLU A 414 -22.77 28.29 32.61
N ARG A 415 -21.63 27.60 32.55
CA ARG A 415 -20.75 27.40 33.72
C ARG A 415 -20.08 28.68 34.19
N ASP A 416 -19.64 29.52 33.25
CA ASP A 416 -18.89 30.74 33.56
C ASP A 416 -19.80 31.86 34.10
N LEU A 417 -21.07 31.84 33.70
CA LEU A 417 -22.11 32.78 34.13
C LEU A 417 -22.99 32.23 35.28
N GLY A 418 -22.72 31.00 35.74
CA GLY A 418 -23.35 30.41 36.92
C GLY A 418 -24.80 29.93 36.73
N GLY A 419 -25.22 29.62 35.49
CA GLY A 419 -26.56 29.09 35.24
C GLY A 419 -26.92 28.91 33.77
N PRO A 420 -28.05 28.24 33.47
CA PRO A 420 -28.49 27.98 32.11
C PRO A 420 -28.87 29.29 31.40
N LEU A 421 -28.44 29.44 30.15
CA LEU A 421 -28.72 30.61 29.32
C LEU A 421 -29.88 30.33 28.35
N LEU A 422 -30.09 29.05 27.99
CA LEU A 422 -31.15 28.60 27.09
C LEU A 422 -31.97 27.46 27.70
N GLU A 423 -33.29 27.58 27.60
CA GLU A 423 -34.21 26.45 27.67
C GLU A 423 -34.15 25.72 26.32
N ARG A 424 -33.78 24.43 26.36
CA ARG A 424 -33.55 23.64 25.14
C ARG A 424 -34.85 23.43 24.38
N ALA A 425 -34.76 23.40 23.05
CA ALA A 425 -35.91 23.08 22.20
C ALA A 425 -36.39 21.66 22.47
N VAL A 426 -37.70 21.49 22.59
CA VAL A 426 -38.37 20.18 22.71
C VAL A 426 -39.30 20.03 21.50
N ARG A 427 -39.73 18.81 21.16
CA ARG A 427 -40.61 18.56 20.01
C ARG A 427 -41.83 19.51 20.03
N GLY A 428 -41.96 20.36 19.01
CA GLY A 428 -43.03 21.35 18.89
C GLY A 428 -42.85 22.64 19.71
N ARG A 429 -41.73 22.83 20.42
CA ARG A 429 -41.43 24.02 21.22
C ARG A 429 -40.02 24.56 20.90
N PRO A 430 -39.87 25.79 20.35
CA PRO A 430 -38.57 26.36 20.05
C PRO A 430 -37.78 26.67 21.34
N MET A 431 -36.45 26.76 21.22
CA MET A 431 -35.61 27.15 22.35
C MET A 431 -35.91 28.58 22.81
N ARG A 432 -35.81 28.82 24.13
CA ARG A 432 -36.10 30.13 24.74
C ARG A 432 -34.93 30.59 25.60
N LEU A 433 -34.74 31.90 25.70
CA LEU A 433 -33.76 32.47 26.61
C LEU A 433 -34.27 32.44 28.06
N THR A 434 -33.45 31.93 28.97
CA THR A 434 -33.72 32.03 30.41
C THR A 434 -33.66 33.49 30.87
N ALA A 435 -34.04 33.77 32.13
CA ALA A 435 -33.85 35.10 32.72
C ALA A 435 -32.37 35.56 32.69
N LEU A 436 -31.44 34.63 32.96
CA LEU A 436 -30.00 34.86 32.86
C LEU A 436 -29.56 35.07 31.40
N GLY A 437 -30.06 34.26 30.46
CA GLY A 437 -29.78 34.39 29.03
C GLY A 437 -30.24 35.73 28.44
N ARG A 438 -31.40 36.24 28.85
CA ARG A 438 -31.88 37.58 28.46
C ARG A 438 -31.01 38.70 29.01
N ARG A 439 -30.55 38.59 30.27
CA ARG A 439 -29.62 39.56 30.88
C ARG A 439 -28.27 39.54 30.18
N ALA A 440 -27.75 38.35 29.86
CA ALA A 440 -26.50 38.17 29.13
C ALA A 440 -26.60 38.74 27.70
N LYS A 441 -27.65 38.43 26.92
CA LYS A 441 -27.86 38.96 25.57
C LYS A 441 -27.93 40.49 25.56
N ARG A 442 -28.65 41.10 26.50
CA ARG A 442 -28.69 42.57 26.65
C ARG A 442 -27.33 43.17 27.00
N ALA A 443 -26.60 42.54 27.92
CA ALA A 443 -25.26 42.99 28.29
C ALA A 443 -24.27 42.88 27.12
N ILE A 444 -24.37 41.83 26.30
CA ILE A 444 -23.55 41.62 25.10
C ILE A 444 -23.89 42.69 24.04
N ASN A 445 -25.18 42.92 23.75
CA ASN A 445 -25.61 43.93 22.79
C ASN A 445 -25.19 45.35 23.19
N LYS A 446 -25.17 45.65 24.50
CA LYS A 446 -24.68 46.95 25.03
C LYS A 446 -23.15 47.07 24.96
N ALA A 447 -22.43 45.98 25.19
CA ALA A 447 -20.96 45.97 25.17
C ALA A 447 -20.36 45.86 23.76
N PHE A 448 -21.14 45.40 22.78
CA PHE A 448 -20.70 45.17 21.39
C PHE A 448 -21.75 45.65 20.37
N PRO A 449 -21.97 46.98 20.24
CA PRO A 449 -23.07 47.55 19.44
C PRO A 449 -22.88 47.40 17.91
N ASP A 450 -21.65 47.35 17.39
CA ASP A 450 -21.33 47.37 15.95
C ASP A 450 -21.80 46.15 15.13
N GLN A 451 -22.56 45.21 15.71
CA GLN A 451 -22.88 43.93 15.07
C GLN A 451 -24.37 43.62 14.95
N VAL A 452 -25.26 44.53 15.40
CA VAL A 452 -26.72 44.40 15.22
C VAL A 452 -27.14 44.62 13.75
N ALA A 453 -26.39 45.42 12.99
CA ALA A 453 -26.70 45.77 11.59
C ALA A 453 -26.56 44.60 10.59
N SER A 454 -25.84 43.54 10.94
CA SER A 454 -25.61 42.37 10.09
C SER A 454 -26.56 41.19 10.38
N GLN A 455 -27.60 41.37 11.19
CA GLN A 455 -28.48 40.29 11.69
C GLN A 455 -29.97 40.40 11.28
N THR A 456 -30.30 40.95 10.11
CA THR A 456 -31.68 40.83 9.57
C THR A 456 -31.81 39.51 8.79
N PRO A 457 -32.65 38.54 9.21
CA PRO A 457 -32.84 37.31 8.45
C PRO A 457 -33.69 37.60 7.22
N ALA A 458 -33.13 37.38 6.03
CA ALA A 458 -33.91 37.35 4.79
C ALA A 458 -34.92 36.20 4.86
N SER A 459 -36.21 36.53 4.90
CA SER A 459 -37.27 35.55 4.70
C SER A 459 -37.17 35.04 3.26
N LYS A 460 -36.91 33.74 3.09
CA LYS A 460 -37.17 33.05 1.82
C LYS A 460 -38.14 31.92 2.11
N SER A 461 -39.41 32.20 1.82
CA SER A 461 -40.38 31.15 1.51
C SER A 461 -39.89 30.41 0.27
N ARG A 462 -39.86 29.09 0.33
CA ARG A 462 -39.79 28.24 -0.87
C ARG A 462 -40.92 27.23 -0.75
N GLY A 463 -42.02 27.56 -1.43
CA GLY A 463 -43.06 26.61 -1.78
C GLY A 463 -42.49 25.51 -2.66
N LYS A 464 -42.95 24.30 -2.42
CA LYS A 464 -42.77 23.12 -3.26
C LYS A 464 -43.95 23.08 -4.25
N PRO A 465 -43.76 23.00 -5.57
CA PRO A 465 -44.80 22.47 -6.44
C PRO A 465 -44.66 20.95 -6.49
N THR A 466 -45.77 20.28 -6.24
CA THR A 466 -46.03 18.86 -6.47
C THR A 466 -46.09 18.60 -7.97
N GLY A 467 -45.33 17.62 -8.45
CA GLY A 467 -45.44 17.11 -9.82
C GLY A 467 -46.61 16.14 -9.92
N GLY A 468 -47.43 16.34 -10.96
CA GLY A 468 -48.28 15.32 -11.55
C GLY A 468 -47.55 14.55 -12.65
#